data_AF-A0A4R2A0C5-F1
#
_entry.id   AF-A0A4R2A0C5-F1
#
_cell.length_a   1.000
_cell.length_b   1.000
_cell.length_c   1.000
_cell.angle_alpha   90.00
_cell.angle_beta   90.00
_cell.angle_gamma   90.00
#
_symmetry.space_group_name_H-M   'P 1'
#
loop_
_entity.id
_entity.type
_entity.pdbx_description
1 polymer ?
#
loop_
_entity_poly.entity_id
_entity_poly.type
_entity_poly.pdbx_seq_one_letter_code
_entity_poly.pdbx_strand_id
1 'polypeptide(L)' 'MVKLTKVLELSAKYAECRLCGSDKIGNGAGKLIADDGEYPNKFHRSCKCGWSVTTDENGKEETK' A
#
# COMPACT_ATOMS: atom_id res chain seq x y z
N MET A 1 14.56 -0.60 -1.75
CA MET A 1 13.34 -0.49 -2.58
C MET A 1 12.66 -1.85 -2.78
N VAL A 2 11.32 -1.91 -2.74
CA VAL A 2 10.57 -3.13 -3.11
C VAL A 2 10.69 -3.39 -4.61
N LYS A 3 10.80 -4.67 -5.02
CA LYS A 3 10.88 -5.05 -6.44
C LYS A 3 9.62 -4.61 -7.20
N LEU A 4 9.78 -4.07 -8.42
CA LEU A 4 8.67 -3.57 -9.25
C LEU A 4 7.56 -4.61 -9.46
N THR A 5 7.91 -5.86 -9.76
CA THR A 5 6.93 -6.94 -9.93
C THR A 5 6.06 -7.11 -8.68
N LYS A 6 6.70 -7.04 -7.51
CA LYS A 6 6.01 -7.16 -6.23
C LYS A 6 5.11 -5.95 -5.95
N VAL A 7 5.55 -4.74 -6.31
CA VAL A 7 4.72 -3.53 -6.22
C VAL A 7 3.46 -3.68 -7.07
N LEU A 8 3.57 -4.21 -8.30
CA LEU A 8 2.40 -4.45 -9.15
C LEU A 8 1.45 -5.50 -8.56
N GLU A 9 1.98 -6.62 -8.06
CA GLU A 9 1.18 -7.65 -7.38
C GLU A 9 0.43 -7.10 -6.16
N LEU A 10 1.11 -6.33 -5.31
CA LEU A 10 0.52 -5.73 -4.11
C LEU A 10 -0.47 -4.63 -4.47
N SER A 11 -0.20 -3.84 -5.51
CA SER A 11 -1.13 -2.82 -6.02
C SER A 11 -2.40 -3.46 -6.57
N ALA A 12 -2.31 -4.64 -7.20
CA ALA A 12 -3.48 -5.40 -7.64
C ALA A 12 -4.25 -5.99 -6.45
N LYS A 13 -3.53 -6.65 -5.50
CA LYS A 13 -4.14 -7.22 -4.27
C LYS A 13 -4.89 -6.15 -3.47
N TYR A 14 -4.30 -4.97 -3.40
CA TYR A 14 -4.84 -3.81 -2.72
C TYR A 14 -5.22 -2.74 -3.75
N ALA A 15 -5.97 -3.09 -4.80
CA ALA A 15 -6.50 -2.09 -5.72
C ALA A 15 -7.68 -1.32 -5.10
N GLU A 16 -8.46 -1.99 -4.26
CA GLU A 16 -9.65 -1.45 -3.60
C GLU A 16 -9.50 -1.48 -2.09
N CYS A 17 -10.05 -0.48 -1.40
CA CYS A 17 -10.03 -0.44 0.05
C CYS A 17 -10.96 -1.51 0.62
N ARG A 18 -10.45 -2.38 1.50
CA ARG A 18 -11.25 -3.45 2.12
C ARG A 18 -12.36 -2.96 3.07
N LEU A 19 -12.35 -1.68 3.46
CA LEU A 19 -13.37 -1.12 4.35
C LEU A 19 -14.47 -0.35 3.59
N CYS A 20 -14.10 0.48 2.61
CA CYS A 20 -15.06 1.35 1.92
C CYS A 20 -15.15 1.12 0.40
N GLY A 21 -14.41 0.16 -0.15
CA GLY A 21 -14.40 -0.16 -1.59
C GLY A 21 -13.72 0.86 -2.49
N SER A 22 -13.15 1.95 -1.95
CA SER A 22 -12.53 2.99 -2.79
C SER A 22 -11.26 2.49 -3.48
N ASP A 23 -11.15 2.78 -4.77
CA ASP A 23 -9.99 2.54 -5.64
C ASP A 23 -9.08 3.78 -5.81
N LYS A 24 -9.46 4.92 -5.23
CA LYS A 24 -8.78 6.20 -5.44
C LYS A 24 -7.59 6.39 -4.49
N ILE A 25 -6.53 7.00 -5.01
CA ILE A 25 -5.28 7.31 -4.32
C ILE A 25 -4.87 8.75 -4.68
N GLY A 26 -4.20 9.46 -3.76
CA GLY A 26 -3.82 10.87 -3.95
C GLY A 26 -4.98 11.82 -3.68
N ASN A 27 -4.74 13.13 -3.77
CA ASN A 27 -5.74 14.19 -3.56
C ASN A 27 -6.59 13.99 -2.26
N GLY A 28 -5.96 13.52 -1.18
CA GLY A 28 -6.63 13.25 0.09
C GLY A 28 -7.46 11.95 0.14
N ALA A 29 -7.51 11.14 -0.93
CA ALA A 29 -8.22 9.86 -0.96
C ALA A 29 -7.45 8.70 -0.30
N GLY A 30 -6.13 8.86 -0.12
CA GLY A 30 -5.23 7.83 0.35
C GLY A 30 -3.84 8.00 -0.22
N LYS A 31 -2.92 7.08 0.12
CA LYS A 31 -1.55 7.06 -0.38
C LYS A 31 -1.15 5.66 -0.82
N LEU A 32 -0.22 5.57 -1.76
CA LEU A 32 0.55 4.38 -2.08
C LEU A 32 2.02 4.79 -2.11
N ILE A 33 2.84 4.13 -1.32
CA ILE A 33 4.28 4.40 -1.18
C ILE A 33 5.02 3.08 -1.33
N ALA A 34 6.03 3.04 -2.20
CA ALA A 34 6.86 1.86 -2.45
C ALA A 34 8.32 2.22 -2.76
N ASP A 35 8.73 3.42 -2.39
CA ASP A 35 10.09 3.95 -2.51
C ASP A 35 10.88 3.84 -1.20
N ASP A 36 12.12 4.34 -1.19
CA ASP A 36 13.01 4.29 -0.01
C ASP A 36 12.87 5.50 0.93
N GLY A 37 11.80 6.28 0.80
CA GLY A 37 11.48 7.43 1.65
C GLY A 37 10.82 7.03 2.96
N GLU A 38 9.54 7.39 3.14
CA GLU A 38 8.81 7.22 4.41
C GLU A 38 8.71 5.74 4.85
N TYR A 39 8.71 4.81 3.89
CA TYR A 39 8.58 3.36 4.11
C TYR A 39 9.70 2.59 3.40
N PRO A 40 10.95 2.62 3.90
CA PRO A 40 12.08 2.03 3.20
C PRO A 40 11.95 0.51 3.08
N ASN A 41 12.19 -0.02 1.87
CA ASN A 41 12.00 -1.44 1.53
C ASN A 41 10.59 -1.99 1.82
N LYS A 42 9.57 -1.13 1.88
CA LYS A 42 8.21 -1.52 2.23
C LYS A 42 7.20 -1.02 1.20
N PHE A 43 6.09 -1.72 1.12
CA PHE A 43 4.90 -1.26 0.41
C PHE A 43 3.91 -0.76 1.45
N HIS A 44 3.46 0.48 1.30
CA HIS A 44 2.43 1.06 2.14
C HIS A 44 1.26 1.54 1.30
N ARG A 45 0.04 1.17 1.69
CA ARG A 45 -1.19 1.72 1.13
C ARG A 45 -2.11 2.20 2.24
N SER A 46 -2.70 3.36 2.06
CA SER A 46 -3.72 3.93 2.96
C SER A 46 -4.90 4.46 2.19
N CYS A 47 -6.05 4.55 2.87
CA CYS A 47 -7.29 5.10 2.35
C CYS A 47 -7.86 6.14 3.34
N LYS A 48 -8.56 7.15 2.81
CA LYS A 48 -9.21 8.21 3.59
C LYS A 48 -10.20 7.73 4.66
N CYS A 49 -10.72 6.51 4.54
CA CYS A 49 -11.64 5.93 5.52
C CYS A 49 -10.92 5.40 6.78
N GLY A 50 -9.60 5.50 6.85
CA GLY A 50 -8.79 5.03 7.99
C GLY A 50 -8.15 3.65 7.79
N TRP A 51 -8.43 2.96 6.69
CA TRP A 51 -7.75 1.71 6.37
C TRP A 51 -6.30 1.96 5.91
N SER A 52 -5.36 1.15 6.39
CA SER A 52 -4.01 1.06 5.84
C SER A 52 -3.43 -0.34 5.95
N VAL A 53 -2.44 -0.62 5.10
CA VAL A 53 -1.62 -1.83 5.13
C VAL A 53 -0.17 -1.46 4.83
N THR A 54 0.75 -2.08 5.57
CA THR A 54 2.18 -2.01 5.31
C THR A 54 2.71 -3.43 5.18
N THR A 55 3.48 -3.70 4.13
CA THR A 55 4.13 -5.00 3.93
C THR A 55 5.63 -4.85 3.76
N ASP A 56 6.36 -5.89 4.13
CA ASP A 56 7.77 -6.04 3.76
C ASP A 56 7.95 -6.21 2.23
N GLU A 57 9.20 -6.31 1.78
CA GLU A 57 9.56 -6.54 0.38
C GLU A 57 9.03 -7.87 -0.21
N ASN A 58 8.61 -8.81 0.65
CA ASN A 58 8.04 -10.10 0.28
C ASN A 58 6.50 -10.10 0.30
N GLY A 59 5.88 -8.99 0.68
CA GLY A 59 4.43 -8.85 0.76
C GLY A 59 3.82 -9.42 2.04
N LYS A 60 4.62 -9.68 3.08
CA LYS A 60 4.11 -10.07 4.40
C LYS A 60 3.61 -8.83 5.13
N GLU A 61 2.34 -8.84 5.54
CA GLU A 61 1.73 -7.76 6.30
C GLU A 61 2.41 -7.66 7.67
N GLU A 62 2.92 -6.48 8.02
CA GLU A 62 3.42 -6.23 9.35
C GLU A 62 2.23 -5.99 10.28
N THR A 63 1.86 -7.03 11.04
CA THR A 63 0.92 -6.90 12.14
C THR A 63 1.74 -6.50 13.36
N LYS A 64 1.47 -5.31 13.92
CA LYS A 64 2.04 -4.89 15.20
C LYS A 64 1.18 -5.42 16.34
#